data_AF-A0A9C9UB88-F1
#
_entry.id   AF-A0A9C9UB88-F1
#
_cell.length_a   1.000
_cell.length_b   1.000
_cell.length_c   1.000
_cell.angle_alpha   90.00
_cell.angle_beta   90.00
_cell.angle_gamma   90.00
#
_symmetry.space_group_name_H-M   'P 1'
#
loop_
_entity.id
_entity.type
_entity.pdbx_description
1 polymer ?
#
loop_
_entity_poly.entity_id
_entity_poly.type
_entity_poly.pdbx_seq_one_letter_code
_entity_poly.pdbx_strand_id
1 'polypeptide(L)' 'MAVATNQTILVVGGGISGLTAALEAAECGKDVILIEKNPSLGGRIS' A
#
# COMPACT_ATOMS: atom_id res chain seq x y z
N MET A 1 17.00 22.37 9.60
CA MET A 1 15.78 21.79 10.20
C MET A 1 15.05 21.02 9.11
N ALA A 2 14.94 19.69 9.24
CA ALA A 2 14.11 18.89 8.36
C ALA A 2 12.71 18.80 8.97
N VAL A 3 11.68 19.25 8.25
CA VAL A 3 10.30 18.96 8.63
C VAL A 3 10.09 17.47 8.35
N ALA A 4 9.96 16.67 9.41
CA ALA A 4 9.54 15.29 9.27
C ALA A 4 8.08 15.27 8.83
N THR A 5 7.84 15.17 7.53
CA THR A 5 6.51 14.89 7.00
C THR A 5 6.29 13.40 7.22
N ASN A 6 5.52 13.02 8.24
CA ASN A 6 5.09 11.62 8.39
C ASN A 6 4.11 11.32 7.25
N GLN A 7 4.65 10.96 6.08
CA GLN A 7 3.87 10.71 4.87
C GLN A 7 3.37 9.28 4.88
N THR A 8 2.13 9.11 5.33
CA THR A 8 1.39 7.86 5.15
C THR A 8 0.98 7.71 3.70
N ILE A 9 1.25 6.55 3.11
CA ILE A 9 0.89 6.20 1.74
C ILE A 9 -0.41 5.40 1.76
N LEU A 10 -1.42 5.87 1.02
CA LEU A 10 -2.66 5.12 0.78
C LEU A 10 -2.56 4.41 -0.57
N VAL A 11 -2.63 3.08 -0.54
CA VAL A 11 -2.70 2.23 -1.73
C VAL A 11 -4.13 1.75 -1.92
N VAL A 12 -4.70 2.01 -3.10
CA VAL A 12 -6.07 1.63 -3.45
C VAL A 12 -6.05 0.49 -4.47
N GLY A 13 -6.59 -0.66 -4.07
CA GLY A 13 -6.64 -1.90 -4.84
C GLY A 13 -5.69 -2.96 -4.30
N GLY A 14 -6.22 -4.12 -3.91
CA GLY A 14 -5.52 -5.29 -3.38
C GLY A 14 -5.14 -6.33 -4.44
N GLY A 15 -5.03 -5.93 -5.70
CA GLY A 15 -4.45 -6.76 -6.76
C GLY A 15 -2.93 -6.90 -6.64
N ILE A 16 -2.31 -7.71 -7.51
CA ILE A 16 -0.85 -7.97 -7.49
C ILE A 16 -0.03 -6.66 -7.46
N SER A 17 -0.39 -5.67 -8.28
CA SER A 17 0.34 -4.40 -8.37
C SER A 17 0.18 -3.54 -7.12
N GLY A 18 -1.00 -3.53 -6.49
CA GLY A 18 -1.23 -2.78 -5.26
C GLY A 18 -0.54 -3.42 -4.06
N LEU A 19 -0.53 -4.75 -3.98
CA LEU A 19 0.23 -5.48 -2.98
C LEU A 19 1.74 -5.21 -3.10
N THR A 20 2.28 -5.27 -4.32
CA THR A 20 3.70 -4.94 -4.57
C THR A 20 4.01 -3.50 -4.17
N ALA A 21 3.19 -2.53 -4.60
CA ALA A 21 3.41 -1.13 -4.26
C ALA A 21 3.34 -0.87 -2.75
N ALA A 22 2.41 -1.51 -2.04
CA ALA A 22 2.29 -1.40 -0.60
C ALA A 22 3.50 -2.01 0.13
N LEU A 23 3.99 -3.17 -0.35
CA LEU A 23 5.16 -3.83 0.20
C LEU A 23 6.42 -2.98 0.03
N GLU A 24 6.70 -2.50 -1.19
CA GLU A 24 7.88 -1.67 -1.47
C GLU A 24 7.86 -0.37 -0.66
N ALA A 25 6.68 0.26 -0.53
CA ALA A 25 6.51 1.45 0.30
C ALA A 25 6.79 1.19 1.78
N ALA A 26 6.31 0.05 2.32
CA ALA A 26 6.58 -0.35 3.69
C ALA A 26 8.07 -0.68 3.92
N GLU A 27 8.71 -1.34 2.96
CA GLU A 27 10.16 -1.63 2.98
C GLU A 27 11.01 -0.34 2.95
N CYS A 28 10.50 0.73 2.32
CA CYS A 28 11.10 2.07 2.36
C CYS A 28 10.87 2.82 3.69
N GLY A 29 10.29 2.17 4.70
CA GLY A 29 10.04 2.75 6.02
C GLY A 29 8.88 3.76 6.04
N LYS A 30 7.92 3.62 5.14
CA LYS A 30 6.71 4.45 5.11
C LYS A 30 5.57 3.74 5.82
N ASP A 31 4.72 4.50 6.50
CA ASP A 31 3.43 4.00 6.96
C ASP A 31 2.53 3.78 5.74
N VAL A 32 1.95 2.59 5.60
CA VAL A 32 1.12 2.23 4.44
C VAL A 32 -0.27 1.78 4.90
N ILE A 33 -1.29 2.32 4.25
CA ILE A 33 -2.67 1.85 4.35
C ILE A 33 -3.05 1.26 3.00
N LEU A 34 -3.40 -0.03 2.96
CA LEU A 34 -3.91 -0.71 1.77
C LEU A 34 -5.43 -0.89 1.91
N ILE A 35 -6.19 -0.47 0.90
CA ILE A 35 -7.65 -0.70 0.84
C ILE A 35 -8.02 -1.50 -0.41
N GLU A 36 -8.93 -2.45 -0.25
CA GLU A 36 -9.51 -3.26 -1.32
C GLU A 36 -11.03 -3.32 -1.13
N LYS A 37 -11.77 -3.25 -2.24
CA LYS A 37 -13.24 -3.29 -2.22
C LYS A 37 -13.77 -4.69 -1.92
N ASN A 38 -13.09 -5.72 -2.44
CA ASN A 38 -13.47 -7.11 -2.30
C ASN A 38 -13.03 -7.68 -0.94
N PRO A 39 -13.71 -8.74 -0.45
CA PRO A 39 -13.32 -9.40 0.80
C PRO A 39 -12.01 -10.20 0.68
N SER A 40 -11.46 -10.33 -0.53
CA SER A 40 -10.23 -11.05 -0.84
C SER A 40 -9.22 -10.14 -1.53
N LEU A 41 -7.94 -10.45 -1.30
CA LEU A 41 -6.81 -9.90 -2.04
C LEU A 41 -6.51 -10.77 -3.26
N GLY A 42 -5.77 -10.23 -4.23
CA GLY A 42 -5.36 -10.93 -5.45
C GLY A 42 -5.96 -10.35 -6.73
N GLY A 43 -6.97 -9.48 -6.64
CA GLY A 43 -7.53 -8.77 -7.79
C GLY A 43 -8.16 -9.70 -8.82
N ARG A 44 -7.43 -10.04 -9.90
CA ARG A 44 -7.91 -10.91 -10.99
C ARG A 44 -7.46 -12.37 -10.87
N ILE A 45 -6.62 -12.68 -9.88
CA ILE A 45 -6.10 -14.04 -9.63
C ILE A 45 -6.62 -14.64 -8.32
N SER A 46 -7.64 -14.01 -7.72
CA SER A 46 -8.33 -14.43 -6.49
C SER A 46 -9.49 -15.40 -6.76
#